data_AF-A0ABD5W4Q4-F1
#
_entry.id   AF-A0ABD5W4Q4-F1
#
_cell.length_a   1.000
_cell.length_b   1.000
_cell.length_c   1.000
_cell.angle_alpha   90.00
_cell.angle_beta   90.00
_cell.angle_gamma   90.00
#
_symmetry.space_group_name_H-M   'P 1'
#
loop_
_entity.id
_entity.type
_entity.pdbx_description
1 polymer ?
#
loop_
_entity_poly.entity_id
_entity_poly.type
_entity_poly.pdbx_seq_one_letter_code
_entity_poly.pdbx_strand_id
1 'polypeptide(L)'
;MLDVLSAGSFISVQGLLDGLTVGMVYVLLAAGLSVIFGVMHVINFAHGELYAFGAYFAAAIVTPLGGGLGFYVALVVAPLLVGVMGVAIERFTVRPLYGRDPLYHILLTFGLVLVLNDLIKLIWGLVRVASPARTISRAPSTCSVRPSAGTRFSSSGSAAHSHSASGHC
;
A
#
# COMPACT_ATOMS: atom_id res chain seq x y z
N MET A 1 17.11 -29.19 -33.24
CA MET A 1 18.21 -28.26 -32.87
C MET A 1 18.05 -26.89 -33.52
N LEU A 2 17.70 -26.82 -34.82
CA LEU A 2 17.31 -25.58 -35.50
C LEU A 2 16.04 -24.91 -34.92
N ASP A 3 15.08 -25.69 -34.40
CA ASP A 3 13.89 -25.15 -33.74
C ASP A 3 14.18 -24.44 -32.41
N VAL A 4 15.22 -24.88 -31.68
CA VAL A 4 15.64 -24.28 -30.41
C VAL A 4 16.41 -22.97 -30.66
N LEU A 5 17.19 -22.91 -31.73
CA LEU A 5 17.85 -21.67 -32.20
C LEU A 5 16.84 -20.64 -32.72
N SER A 6 15.79 -21.09 -33.42
CA SER A 6 14.67 -20.22 -33.83
C SER A 6 13.88 -19.74 -32.61
N ALA A 7 13.49 -20.63 -31.70
CA ALA A 7 12.81 -20.23 -30.46
C ALA A 7 13.63 -19.25 -29.60
N GLY A 8 14.95 -19.45 -29.50
CA GLY A 8 15.86 -18.57 -28.76
C GLY A 8 16.01 -17.18 -29.37
N SER A 9 16.00 -17.06 -30.71
CA SER A 9 16.07 -15.76 -31.38
C SER A 9 14.75 -14.98 -31.27
N PHE A 10 13.60 -15.66 -31.37
CA PHE A 10 12.28 -15.03 -31.15
C PHE A 10 12.13 -14.47 -29.73
N ILE A 11 12.55 -15.21 -28.70
CA ILE A 11 12.49 -14.76 -27.29
C ILE A 11 13.38 -13.53 -27.04
N SER A 12 14.56 -13.49 -27.66
CA SER A 12 15.48 -12.36 -27.53
C SER A 12 14.92 -11.08 -28.17
N VAL A 13 14.29 -11.19 -29.34
CA VAL A 13 13.64 -10.05 -30.02
C VAL A 13 12.44 -9.55 -29.20
N GLN A 14 11.65 -10.44 -28.61
CA GLN A 14 10.52 -10.05 -27.78
C GLN A 14 10.96 -9.30 -26.51
N GLY A 15 12.03 -9.74 -25.84
CA GLY A 15 12.57 -9.03 -24.67
C GLY A 15 13.11 -7.63 -24.99
N LEU A 16 13.70 -7.44 -26.18
CA LEU A 16 14.12 -6.12 -26.66
C LEU A 16 12.93 -5.19 -26.90
N LEU A 17 11.84 -5.70 -27.49
CA LEU A 17 10.62 -4.93 -27.75
C LEU A 17 9.88 -4.56 -26.45
N ASP A 18 9.83 -5.47 -25.48
CA ASP A 18 9.18 -5.24 -24.19
C ASP A 18 9.97 -4.21 -23.37
N GLY A 19 11.30 -4.34 -23.34
CA GLY A 19 12.21 -3.36 -22.74
C GLY A 19 12.14 -1.98 -23.40
N LEU A 20 12.01 -1.93 -24.74
CA LEU A 20 11.84 -0.67 -25.47
C LEU A 20 10.50 -0.01 -25.16
N THR A 21 9.43 -0.78 -25.06
CA THR A 21 8.08 -0.28 -24.74
C THR A 21 8.06 0.36 -23.36
N VAL A 22 8.57 -0.35 -22.35
CA VAL A 22 8.68 0.18 -20.98
C VAL A 22 9.65 1.37 -20.92
N GLY A 23 10.76 1.30 -21.66
CA GLY A 23 11.72 2.39 -21.78
C GLY A 23 11.12 3.68 -22.35
N MET A 24 10.30 3.59 -23.42
CA MET A 24 9.60 4.75 -23.98
C MET A 24 8.64 5.39 -22.98
N VAL A 25 7.91 4.57 -22.21
CA VAL A 25 7.04 5.08 -21.14
C VAL A 25 7.85 5.85 -20.09
N TYR A 26 9.00 5.33 -19.66
CA TYR A 26 9.86 6.02 -18.70
C TYR A 26 10.51 7.29 -19.27
N VAL A 27 10.93 7.31 -20.54
CA VAL A 27 11.45 8.51 -21.20
C VAL A 27 10.37 9.60 -21.29
N LEU A 28 9.14 9.24 -21.63
CA LEU A 28 8.01 10.18 -21.68
C LEU A 28 7.66 10.72 -20.28
N LEU A 29 7.65 9.86 -19.26
CA LEU A 29 7.46 10.27 -17.87
C LEU A 29 8.55 11.25 -17.41
N ALA A 30 9.82 10.95 -17.68
CA ALA A 30 10.96 11.80 -17.33
C ALA A 30 10.93 13.15 -18.08
N ALA A 31 10.63 13.13 -19.38
CA ALA A 31 10.49 14.34 -20.18
C ALA A 31 9.34 15.22 -19.69
N GLY A 32 8.19 14.62 -19.34
CA GLY A 32 7.05 15.35 -18.77
C GLY A 32 7.41 16.02 -17.44
N LEU A 33 8.06 15.30 -16.53
CA LEU A 33 8.47 15.85 -15.23
C LEU A 33 9.52 16.96 -15.38
N SER A 34 10.45 16.82 -16.34
CA SER A 34 11.44 17.84 -16.70
C SER A 34 10.78 19.12 -17.21
N VAL A 35 9.78 19.02 -18.08
CA VAL A 35 9.04 20.19 -18.60
C VAL A 35 8.21 20.86 -17.50
N ILE A 36 7.57 20.08 -16.63
CA ILE A 36 6.79 20.61 -15.49
C ILE A 36 7.69 21.46 -14.57
N PHE A 37 8.86 20.94 -14.18
CA PHE A 37 9.80 21.67 -13.32
C PHE A 37 10.59 22.77 -14.06
N GLY A 38 10.75 22.64 -15.38
CA GLY A 38 11.43 23.63 -16.21
C GLY A 38 10.61 24.90 -16.45
N VAL A 39 9.27 24.80 -16.47
CA VAL A 39 8.38 25.94 -16.80
C VAL A 39 7.68 26.51 -15.56
N MET A 40 7.20 25.66 -14.65
CA MET A 40 6.67 26.12 -13.37
C MET A 40 7.86 26.23 -12.41
N HIS A 41 8.28 27.45 -12.08
CA HIS A 41 9.30 27.77 -11.06
C HIS A 41 8.91 27.32 -9.63
N VAL A 42 8.00 26.35 -9.52
CA VAL A 42 7.29 25.92 -8.33
C VAL A 42 6.91 24.44 -8.49
N ILE A 43 7.37 23.61 -7.56
CA ILE A 43 7.02 22.19 -7.50
C ILE A 43 5.75 22.04 -6.65
N ASN A 44 4.61 21.71 -7.28
CA ASN A 44 3.36 21.48 -6.56
C ASN A 44 3.22 20.01 -6.15
N PHE A 45 3.56 19.70 -4.90
CA PHE A 45 3.40 18.35 -4.33
C PHE A 45 1.94 17.96 -4.07
N ALA A 46 1.04 18.94 -3.92
CA ALA A 46 -0.38 18.68 -3.61
C ALA A 46 -1.14 18.04 -4.78
N HIS A 47 -0.57 18.06 -5.99
CA HIS A 47 -1.17 17.42 -7.16
C HIS A 47 -1.41 15.92 -6.94
N GLY A 48 -0.50 15.21 -6.24
CA GLY A 48 -0.64 13.78 -5.96
C GLY A 48 -1.79 13.45 -4.99
N GLU A 49 -1.99 14.28 -3.96
CA GLU A 49 -3.09 14.09 -3.00
C GLU A 49 -4.45 14.43 -3.61
N LEU A 50 -4.52 15.43 -4.51
CA LEU A 50 -5.74 15.72 -5.27
C LEU A 50 -6.14 14.54 -6.18
N TYR A 51 -5.16 13.87 -6.79
CA TYR A 51 -5.40 12.65 -7.55
C TYR A 51 -5.94 11.51 -6.65
N ALA A 52 -5.34 11.33 -5.47
CA ALA A 52 -5.83 10.35 -4.50
C ALA A 52 -7.28 10.66 -4.08
N PHE A 53 -7.61 11.91 -3.76
CA PHE A 53 -8.98 12.35 -3.47
C PHE A 53 -9.96 12.00 -4.59
N GLY A 54 -9.56 12.18 -5.85
CA GLY A 54 -10.38 11.77 -7.00
C GLY A 54 -10.69 10.28 -7.04
N ALA A 55 -9.69 9.44 -6.76
CA ALA A 55 -9.90 8.00 -6.66
C ALA A 55 -10.83 7.62 -5.49
N TYR A 56 -10.69 8.27 -4.33
CA TYR A 56 -11.57 8.04 -3.17
C TYR A 56 -13.00 8.51 -3.42
N PHE A 57 -13.21 9.65 -4.08
CA PHE A 57 -14.55 10.09 -4.49
C PHE A 57 -15.16 9.14 -5.51
N ALA A 58 -14.40 8.70 -6.52
CA ALA A 58 -14.88 7.71 -7.48
C ALA A 58 -15.28 6.41 -6.77
N ALA A 59 -14.44 5.90 -5.86
CA ALA A 59 -14.76 4.73 -5.06
C ALA A 59 -16.03 4.94 -4.21
N ALA A 60 -16.17 6.09 -3.54
CA ALA A 60 -17.34 6.42 -2.73
C ALA A 60 -18.63 6.51 -3.54
N ILE A 61 -18.58 6.89 -4.82
CA ILE A 61 -19.73 6.95 -5.73
C ILE A 61 -20.07 5.56 -6.29
N VAL A 62 -19.06 4.78 -6.67
CA VAL A 62 -19.25 3.44 -7.26
C VAL A 62 -19.81 2.45 -6.24
N THR A 63 -19.37 2.53 -4.98
CA THR A 63 -19.77 1.59 -3.91
C THR A 63 -21.30 1.49 -3.72
N PRO A 64 -22.07 2.59 -3.61
CA PRO A 64 -23.52 2.53 -3.49
C PRO A 64 -24.28 2.30 -4.81
N LEU A 65 -23.74 2.70 -5.96
CA LEU A 65 -24.47 2.68 -7.25
C LEU A 65 -24.31 1.37 -8.05
N GLY A 66 -23.31 0.53 -7.76
CA GLY A 66 -23.08 -0.73 -8.46
C GLY A 66 -22.40 -0.59 -9.84
N GLY A 67 -21.69 -1.66 -10.24
CA GLY A 67 -20.55 -1.67 -11.17
C GLY A 67 -20.75 -1.24 -12.63
N GLY A 68 -21.96 -0.84 -13.05
CA GLY A 68 -22.22 -0.31 -14.39
C GLY A 68 -22.49 1.19 -14.38
N LEU A 69 -23.68 1.57 -13.87
CA LEU A 69 -24.12 2.97 -13.76
C LEU A 69 -23.22 3.80 -12.84
N GLY A 70 -22.75 3.21 -11.73
CA GLY A 70 -21.85 3.89 -10.79
C GLY A 70 -20.54 4.31 -11.43
N PHE A 71 -20.01 3.55 -12.40
CA PHE A 71 -18.77 3.89 -13.10
C PHE A 71 -18.95 5.13 -13.99
N TYR A 72 -19.99 5.16 -14.83
CA TYR A 72 -20.23 6.30 -15.72
C TYR A 72 -20.53 7.59 -14.94
N VAL A 73 -21.29 7.47 -13.85
CA VAL A 73 -21.56 8.61 -12.95
C VAL A 73 -20.27 9.06 -12.26
N ALA A 74 -19.48 8.13 -11.70
CA ALA A 74 -18.21 8.46 -11.06
C ALA A 74 -17.21 9.13 -12.01
N LEU A 75 -17.18 8.71 -13.28
CA LEU A 75 -16.27 9.27 -14.29
C LEU A 75 -16.49 10.76 -14.53
N VAL A 76 -17.74 11.24 -14.41
CA VAL A 76 -18.07 12.66 -14.58
C VAL A 76 -18.08 13.40 -13.25
N VAL A 77 -18.68 12.81 -12.21
CA VAL A 77 -18.92 13.48 -10.93
C VAL A 77 -17.63 13.58 -10.10
N ALA A 78 -16.77 12.56 -10.11
CA ALA A 78 -15.53 12.59 -9.33
C ALA A 78 -14.58 13.75 -9.71
N PRO A 79 -14.23 13.98 -11.01
CA PRO A 79 -13.37 15.11 -11.37
C PRO A 79 -14.04 16.46 -11.11
N LEU A 80 -15.38 16.54 -11.17
CA LEU A 80 -16.13 17.75 -10.84
C LEU A 80 -16.00 18.09 -9.34
N LEU A 81 -16.14 17.08 -8.46
CA LEU A 81 -15.96 17.23 -7.02
C LEU A 81 -14.50 17.61 -6.68
N VAL A 82 -13.52 16.96 -7.30
CA VAL A 82 -12.11 17.30 -7.13
C VAL A 82 -11.83 18.72 -7.64
N GLY A 83 -12.41 19.11 -8.77
CA GLY A 83 -12.27 20.47 -9.32
C GLY A 83 -12.78 21.54 -8.35
N VAL A 84 -13.96 21.34 -7.76
CA VAL A 84 -14.50 22.24 -6.73
C VAL A 84 -13.60 22.29 -5.49
N MET A 85 -13.09 21.14 -5.05
CA MET A 85 -12.15 21.06 -3.93
C MET A 85 -10.83 21.79 -4.25
N GLY A 86 -10.32 21.65 -5.48
CA GLY A 86 -9.13 22.34 -5.98
C GLY A 86 -9.31 23.86 -5.99
N VAL A 87 -10.46 24.37 -6.46
CA VAL A 87 -10.79 25.80 -6.42
C VAL A 87 -10.86 26.32 -4.97
N ALA A 88 -11.44 25.54 -4.06
CA ALA A 88 -11.45 25.91 -2.64
C ALA A 88 -10.02 26.04 -2.09
N ILE A 89 -9.17 25.05 -2.35
CA ILE A 89 -7.76 25.06 -1.94
C ILE A 89 -7.02 26.26 -2.53
N GLU A 90 -7.20 26.54 -3.82
CA GLU A 90 -6.56 27.69 -4.46
C GLU A 90 -6.99 29.01 -3.78
N ARG A 91 -8.28 29.14 -3.48
CA ARG A 91 -8.84 30.35 -2.86
C ARG A 91 -8.34 30.56 -1.43
N PHE A 92 -8.29 29.51 -0.62
CA PHE A 92 -7.97 29.59 0.81
C PHE A 92 -6.46 29.52 1.10
N THR A 93 -5.70 28.80 0.27
CA THR A 93 -4.31 28.47 0.57
C THR A 93 -3.34 29.20 -0.36
N VAL A 94 -3.61 29.20 -1.67
CA VAL A 94 -2.68 29.73 -2.67
C VAL A 94 -2.81 31.25 -2.83
N ARG A 95 -4.04 31.76 -2.88
CA ARG A 95 -4.32 33.20 -3.09
C ARG A 95 -3.72 34.13 -2.03
N PRO A 96 -3.69 33.78 -0.73
CA PRO A 96 -3.07 34.62 0.30
C PRO A 96 -1.53 34.68 0.25
N LEU A 97 -0.88 33.72 -0.43
CA LEU A 97 0.58 33.58 -0.45
C LEU A 97 1.22 34.09 -1.76
N TYR A 98 0.43 34.54 -2.72
CA TYR A 98 0.92 35.11 -3.98
C TYR A 98 1.71 36.41 -3.71
N GLY A 99 3.02 36.39 -3.97
CA GLY A 99 3.94 37.53 -3.78
C GLY A 99 5.08 37.32 -2.77
N ARG A 100 5.24 36.11 -2.23
CA ARG A 100 6.34 35.72 -1.31
C ARG A 100 7.36 34.80 -1.99
N ASP A 101 8.54 34.66 -1.39
CA ASP A 101 9.66 33.88 -1.95
C ASP A 101 9.26 32.44 -2.35
N PRO A 102 9.92 31.83 -3.36
CA PRO A 102 9.60 30.49 -3.87
C PRO A 102 9.56 29.38 -2.80
N LEU A 103 10.37 29.53 -1.75
CA LEU A 103 10.42 28.62 -0.59
C LEU A 103 9.07 28.47 0.12
N TYR A 104 8.29 29.54 0.21
CA TYR A 104 6.96 29.49 0.83
C TYR A 104 6.00 28.60 0.05
N HIS A 105 6.17 28.50 -1.26
CA HIS A 105 5.30 27.69 -2.10
C HIS A 105 5.55 26.19 -1.92
N ILE A 106 6.82 25.79 -1.74
CA ILE A 106 7.20 24.40 -1.43
C ILE A 106 6.65 24.01 -0.05
N LEU A 107 6.83 24.86 0.97
CA LEU A 107 6.31 24.60 2.31
C LEU A 107 4.78 24.53 2.34
N LEU A 108 4.12 25.42 1.59
CA LEU A 108 2.66 25.45 1.46
C LEU A 108 2.13 24.15 0.85
N THR A 109 2.71 23.72 -0.27
CA THR A 109 2.25 22.52 -0.99
C THR A 109 2.57 21.25 -0.20
N PHE A 110 3.69 21.19 0.51
CA PHE A 110 3.98 20.09 1.43
C PHE A 110 3.02 20.05 2.64
N GLY A 111 2.74 21.20 3.26
CA GLY A 111 1.76 21.29 4.33
C GLY A 111 0.36 20.91 3.87
N LEU A 112 -0.01 21.33 2.66
CA LEU A 112 -1.28 20.97 2.04
C LEU A 112 -1.39 19.47 1.78
N VAL A 113 -0.30 18.82 1.33
CA VAL A 113 -0.24 17.36 1.19
C VAL A 113 -0.55 16.69 2.52
N LEU A 114 0.08 17.09 3.62
CA LEU A 114 -0.14 16.50 4.94
C LEU A 114 -1.60 16.64 5.41
N VAL A 115 -2.17 17.84 5.27
CA VAL A 115 -3.56 18.12 5.66
C VAL A 115 -4.55 17.31 4.83
N LEU A 116 -4.34 17.25 3.51
CA LEU A 116 -5.18 16.46 2.60
C LEU A 116 -5.08 14.97 2.92
N ASN A 117 -3.87 14.48 3.15
CA ASN A 117 -3.62 13.07 3.45
C ASN A 117 -4.30 12.65 4.76
N ASP A 118 -4.22 13.50 5.80
CA ASP A 118 -4.91 13.25 7.06
C ASP A 118 -6.43 13.37 6.93
N LEU A 119 -6.93 14.25 6.06
CA LEU A 119 -8.36 14.35 5.78
C LEU A 119 -8.91 13.07 5.11
N ILE A 120 -8.17 12.48 4.16
CA ILE A 120 -8.53 11.19 3.55
C ILE A 120 -8.60 10.09 4.63
N LYS A 121 -7.58 10.01 5.47
CA LYS A 121 -7.52 9.03 6.58
C LYS A 121 -8.65 9.20 7.58
N LEU A 122 -9.12 10.42 7.81
CA LEU A 122 -10.24 10.69 8.72
C LEU A 122 -11.58 10.26 8.12
N ILE A 123 -11.80 10.51 6.82
CA ILE A 123 -13.09 10.20 6.16
C ILE A 123 -13.21 8.70 5.85
N TRP A 124 -12.17 8.09 5.28
CA TRP A 124 -12.19 6.68 4.86
C TRP A 124 -11.55 5.72 5.88
N GLY A 125 -10.98 6.25 6.95
CA GLY A 125 -10.30 5.47 7.98
C GLY A 125 -8.86 5.13 7.60
N LEU A 126 -8.01 4.99 8.60
CA LEU A 126 -6.73 4.33 8.40
C LEU A 126 -7.01 2.82 8.29
N VAL A 127 -6.72 2.23 7.14
CA VAL A 127 -6.50 0.78 7.04
C VAL A 127 -5.21 0.48 7.82
N ARG A 128 -5.27 0.56 9.15
CA ARG A 128 -4.26 -0.02 10.02
C ARG A 128 -4.57 -1.50 9.99
N VAL A 129 -3.89 -2.23 9.11
CA VAL A 129 -3.50 -3.59 9.46
C VAL A 129 -2.61 -3.41 10.69
N ALA A 130 -3.22 -3.36 11.87
CA ALA A 130 -2.53 -3.63 13.11
C ALA A 130 -2.01 -5.04 12.93
N SER A 131 -0.73 -5.16 12.54
CA SER A 131 -0.04 -6.44 12.46
C SER A 131 -0.37 -7.19 13.75
N PRO A 132 -1.03 -8.36 13.69
CA PRO A 132 -1.22 -9.12 14.88
C PRO A 132 0.17 -9.57 15.33
N ALA A 133 0.74 -8.87 16.30
CA ALA A 133 1.79 -9.40 17.17
C ALA A 133 1.27 -10.54 18.06
N ARG A 134 0.29 -11.33 17.56
CA ARG A 134 -0.36 -12.48 18.18
C ARG A 134 0.11 -13.78 17.51
N THR A 135 1.38 -13.85 17.09
CA THR A 135 1.99 -15.10 16.59
C THR A 135 3.04 -15.66 17.56
N ILE A 136 3.40 -14.95 18.64
CA ILE A 136 4.19 -15.51 19.76
C ILE A 136 3.32 -16.33 20.74
N SER A 137 1.99 -16.38 20.56
CA SER A 137 1.08 -17.23 21.34
C SER A 137 0.88 -18.65 20.77
N ARG A 138 1.69 -19.09 19.81
CA ARG A 138 1.83 -20.52 19.49
C ARG A 138 2.98 -21.12 20.30
N ALA A 139 2.84 -21.12 21.62
CA ALA A 139 3.44 -22.19 22.40
C ALA A 139 2.72 -23.49 21.99
N PRO A 140 3.41 -24.54 21.52
CA PRO A 140 2.76 -25.78 21.19
C PRO A 140 2.12 -26.36 22.46
N SER A 141 0.83 -26.66 22.35
CA SER A 141 -0.03 -27.28 23.36
C SER A 141 0.34 -28.73 23.65
N THR A 142 1.62 -29.07 23.68
CA THR A 142 2.12 -30.41 24.03
C THR A 142 2.64 -30.42 25.46
N CYS A 143 1.77 -30.09 26.40
CA CYS A 143 1.79 -30.71 27.72
C CYS A 143 0.53 -31.57 27.83
N SER A 144 0.44 -32.55 26.92
CA SER A 144 -0.56 -33.62 26.99
C SER A 144 0.00 -34.71 27.90
N VAL A 145 -0.20 -34.54 29.21
CA VAL A 145 -0.06 -35.63 30.18
C VAL A 145 -1.03 -36.74 29.77
N ARG A 146 -0.52 -37.88 29.30
CA ARG A 146 -1.33 -39.08 29.04
C ARG A 146 -1.01 -40.14 30.10
N PRO A 147 -1.97 -40.52 30.97
CA PRO A 147 -1.75 -41.54 31.97
C PRO A 147 -1.91 -42.97 31.43
N SER A 148 -0.93 -43.79 31.80
CA SER A 148 -0.91 -45.26 32.02
C SER A 148 -1.80 -46.20 31.20
N ALA A 149 -1.15 -47.15 30.51
CA ALA A 149 -1.62 -48.54 30.41
C ALA A 149 -0.48 -49.52 30.10
N GLY A 150 -0.06 -50.30 31.11
CA GLY A 150 0.34 -51.69 30.90
C GLY A 150 1.81 -52.03 30.72
N THR A 151 2.62 -51.98 31.79
CA THR A 151 3.64 -53.01 32.02
C THR A 151 3.55 -53.49 33.47
N ARG A 152 3.19 -54.76 33.59
CA ARG A 152 2.93 -55.49 34.82
C ARG A 152 4.29 -55.79 35.48
N PHE A 153 4.51 -55.28 36.68
CA PHE A 153 5.64 -55.58 37.53
C PHE A 153 5.28 -56.75 38.46
N SER A 154 6.00 -57.87 38.34
CA SER A 154 6.20 -58.91 39.36
C SER A 154 7.24 -59.86 38.78
N SER A 155 8.42 -60.11 39.34
CA SER A 155 8.87 -60.03 40.73
C SER A 155 10.40 -60.18 40.76
N SER A 156 11.12 -59.33 41.51
CA SER A 156 12.42 -59.59 42.17
C SER A 156 13.21 -58.29 42.34
N GLY A 157 13.43 -57.87 43.58
CA GLY A 157 14.56 -57.01 43.95
C GLY A 157 14.24 -55.54 44.26
N SER A 158 14.37 -55.20 45.54
CA SER A 158 14.73 -53.88 46.08
C SER A 158 13.64 -52.79 46.13
N ALA A 159 13.14 -52.56 47.34
CA ALA A 159 12.13 -51.57 47.66
C ALA A 159 12.74 -50.22 48.04
N ALA A 160 12.06 -49.15 47.59
CA ALA A 160 11.93 -47.83 48.21
C ALA A 160 13.20 -46.93 48.26
N HIS A 161 13.21 -45.67 47.84
CA HIS A 161 12.19 -44.72 47.40
C HIS A 161 12.94 -43.62 46.60
N SER A 162 12.57 -43.36 45.35
CA SER A 162 13.09 -42.24 44.57
C SER A 162 11.96 -41.26 44.25
N HIS A 163 11.92 -40.13 44.96
CA HIS A 163 11.23 -38.93 44.50
C HIS A 163 12.24 -38.08 43.73
N SER A 164 12.28 -38.22 42.41
CA SER A 164 12.90 -37.24 41.51
C SER A 164 11.77 -36.58 40.74
N ALA A 165 11.29 -35.47 41.29
CA ALA A 165 10.45 -34.52 40.58
C ALA A 165 11.38 -33.59 39.81
N SER A 166 11.52 -33.81 38.51
CA SER A 166 12.06 -32.82 37.58
C SER A 166 10.99 -32.50 36.55
N GLY A 167 10.09 -31.59 36.95
CA GLY A 167 9.26 -30.86 36.00
C GLY A 167 10.10 -29.75 35.41
N HIS A 168 10.55 -29.92 34.17
CA HIS A 168 10.99 -28.84 33.30
C HIS A 168 10.67 -29.21 31.86
N CYS A 169 10.20 -28.21 31.10
CA CYS A 169 10.17 -28.24 29.65
C CYS A 169 11.57 -28.37 29.07
#